data_AF-A0AAW5MUK8-F1
#
_entry.id   AF-A0AAW5MUK8-F1
#
_cell.length_a   1.000
_cell.length_b   1.000
_cell.length_c   1.000
_cell.angle_alpha   90.00
_cell.angle_beta   90.00
_cell.angle_gamma   90.00
#
_symmetry.space_group_name_H-M   'P 1'
#
loop_
_entity.id
_entity.type
_entity.pdbx_description
1 polymer ?
#
loop_
_entity_poly.entity_id
_entity_poly.type
_entity_poly.pdbx_seq_one_letter_code
_entity_poly.pdbx_strand_id
1 'polypeptide(L)'
;SALEAEGALGPYGFRDAIDYTRPLPGSRKAVIGAYMAHHIGMSLVAFDNALKRNIWQERFHSDPLVRSAELILQERIPRRLVV
;
A
#
# COMPACT_ATOMS: atom_id res chain seq x y z
N SER A 1 -9.74 -10.69 -14.19
CA SER A 1 -10.08 -10.41 -12.78
C SER A 1 -11.31 -9.50 -12.69
N ALA A 2 -11.92 -9.31 -11.51
CA ALA A 2 -13.04 -8.37 -11.36
C ALA A 2 -12.65 -6.94 -11.79
N LEU A 3 -11.45 -6.49 -11.42
CA LEU A 3 -10.93 -5.15 -11.77
C LEU A 3 -10.66 -4.98 -13.28
N GLU A 4 -10.25 -6.04 -13.97
CA GLU A 4 -10.11 -6.02 -15.44
C GLU A 4 -11.46 -5.84 -16.14
N ALA A 5 -12.48 -6.58 -15.69
CA ALA A 5 -13.85 -6.41 -16.19
C ALA A 5 -14.40 -5.00 -15.92
N GLU A 6 -13.81 -4.30 -14.94
CA GLU A 6 -14.12 -2.92 -14.64
C GLU A 6 -13.33 -1.87 -15.46
N GLY A 7 -12.40 -2.31 -16.31
CA GLY A 7 -11.59 -1.44 -17.16
C GLY A 7 -10.39 -0.80 -16.45
N ALA A 8 -10.03 -1.29 -15.26
CA ALA A 8 -8.94 -0.70 -14.48
C ALA A 8 -7.54 -1.12 -14.96
N LEU A 9 -7.44 -2.21 -15.73
CA LEU A 9 -6.16 -2.65 -16.29
C LEU A 9 -5.74 -1.74 -17.45
N GLY A 10 -4.50 -1.26 -17.41
CA GLY A 10 -3.89 -0.55 -18.52
C GLY A 10 -2.42 -0.94 -18.73
N PRO A 11 -1.65 -0.16 -19.50
CA PRO A 11 -0.32 -0.57 -19.97
C PRO A 11 0.72 -0.84 -18.86
N TYR A 12 0.54 -0.26 -17.68
CA TYR A 12 1.46 -0.40 -16.54
C TYR A 12 0.86 -1.22 -15.38
N GLY A 13 -0.17 -2.03 -15.66
CA GLY A 13 -0.93 -2.75 -14.65
C GLY A 13 -2.24 -2.03 -14.28
N PHE A 14 -2.75 -2.30 -13.09
CA PHE A 14 -3.97 -1.64 -12.61
C PHE A 14 -3.71 -0.15 -12.33
N ARG A 15 -4.62 0.68 -12.81
CA ARG A 15 -4.67 2.12 -12.51
C ARG A 15 -4.99 2.35 -11.03
N ASP A 16 -4.66 3.55 -10.58
CA ASP A 16 -4.65 3.89 -9.16
C ASP A 16 -5.99 3.72 -8.45
N ALA A 17 -7.08 4.08 -9.13
CA ALA A 17 -8.41 4.04 -8.55
C ALA A 17 -9.52 3.99 -9.61
N ILE A 18 -10.70 3.60 -9.15
CA ILE A 18 -11.99 3.75 -9.84
C ILE A 18 -12.89 4.60 -8.93
N ASP A 19 -13.28 5.79 -9.40
CA ASP A 19 -14.18 6.68 -8.67
C ASP A 19 -15.64 6.35 -9.02
N TYR A 20 -16.40 5.92 -8.02
CA TYR A 20 -17.83 5.60 -8.12
C TYR A 20 -18.75 6.76 -7.71
N THR A 21 -18.18 7.87 -7.23
CA THR A 21 -18.93 8.99 -6.64
C THR A 21 -19.20 10.11 -7.64
N ARG A 22 -18.33 10.29 -8.65
CA ARG A 22 -18.43 11.38 -9.64
C ARG A 22 -18.24 10.86 -11.07
N PRO A 23 -19.14 10.01 -11.58
CA PRO A 23 -19.03 9.51 -12.94
C PRO A 23 -19.42 10.57 -13.97
N LEU A 24 -18.92 10.39 -15.19
CA LEU A 24 -19.41 11.14 -16.35
C LEU A 24 -20.87 10.77 -16.66
N PRO A 25 -21.67 11.67 -17.27
CA PRO A 25 -23.03 11.35 -17.71
C PRO A 25 -23.07 10.07 -18.56
N GLY A 26 -23.95 9.13 -18.21
CA GLY A 26 -24.07 7.83 -18.89
C GLY A 26 -23.12 6.75 -18.39
N SER A 27 -22.22 7.05 -17.45
CA SER A 27 -21.38 6.06 -16.78
C SER A 27 -21.79 5.86 -15.32
N ARG A 28 -21.47 4.69 -14.77
CA ARG A 28 -21.60 4.39 -13.34
C ARG A 28 -20.31 4.59 -12.54
N LYS A 29 -19.20 4.85 -13.24
CA LYS A 29 -17.86 5.00 -12.65
C LYS A 29 -16.92 5.78 -13.55
N ALA A 30 -15.82 6.25 -12.98
CA ALA A 30 -14.70 6.84 -13.71
C ALA A 30 -13.41 6.12 -13.33
N VAL A 31 -12.73 5.50 -14.31
CA VAL A 31 -11.40 4.95 -14.10
C VAL A 31 -10.39 6.10 -14.11
N ILE A 32 -9.60 6.24 -13.05
CA ILE A 32 -8.65 7.34 -12.92
C ILE A 32 -7.45 7.09 -13.84
N GLY A 33 -7.13 8.08 -14.69
CA GLY A 33 -6.07 8.00 -15.70
C GLY A 33 -4.64 7.99 -15.14
N ALA A 34 -4.44 7.76 -13.85
CA ALA A 34 -3.17 7.88 -13.16
C ALA A 34 -2.58 6.51 -12.76
N TYR A 35 -1.25 6.48 -12.69
CA TYR A 35 -0.46 5.39 -12.12
C TYR A 35 0.48 5.99 -11.09
N MET A 36 0.41 5.53 -9.83
CA MET A 36 1.33 5.97 -8.80
C MET A 36 2.41 4.91 -8.58
N ALA A 37 3.67 5.29 -8.77
CA ALA A 37 4.81 4.41 -8.53
C ALA A 37 4.81 3.84 -7.10
N HIS A 38 4.33 4.63 -6.12
CA HIS A 38 4.15 4.17 -4.75
C HIS A 38 3.17 2.99 -4.64
N HIS A 39 1.99 3.07 -5.27
CA HIS A 39 0.97 2.02 -5.18
C HIS A 39 1.34 0.77 -5.97
N ILE A 40 1.96 0.95 -7.14
CA ILE A 40 2.55 -0.15 -7.91
C ILE A 40 3.66 -0.82 -7.09
N GLY A 41 4.55 -0.03 -6.48
CA GLY A 41 5.62 -0.50 -5.62
C GLY A 41 5.09 -1.31 -4.43
N MET A 42 4.06 -0.81 -3.74
CA MET A 42 3.40 -1.54 -2.66
C MET A 42 2.83 -2.88 -3.13
N SER A 43 2.20 -2.93 -4.31
CA SER A 43 1.66 -4.16 -4.88
C SER A 43 2.75 -5.21 -5.16
N LEU A 44 3.89 -4.77 -5.70
CA LEU A 44 5.03 -5.65 -5.96
C LEU A 44 5.67 -6.18 -4.66
N VAL A 45 5.84 -5.32 -3.65
CA VAL A 45 6.34 -5.71 -2.33
C VAL A 45 5.39 -6.72 -1.67
N ALA A 46 4.08 -6.50 -1.74
CA ALA A 46 3.08 -7.42 -1.21
C ALA A 46 3.13 -8.78 -1.93
N PHE A 47 3.28 -8.79 -3.26
CA PHE A 47 3.42 -10.02 -4.03
C PHE A 47 4.69 -10.80 -3.66
N ASP A 48 5.84 -10.13 -3.57
CA ASP A 48 7.10 -10.77 -3.15
C ASP A 48 7.01 -11.31 -1.71
N ASN A 49 6.36 -10.58 -0.81
CA ASN A 49 6.09 -11.03 0.55
C ASN A 49 5.20 -12.29 0.60
N ALA A 50 4.17 -12.37 -0.24
CA ALA A 50 3.32 -13.56 -0.32
C ALA A 50 4.11 -14.79 -0.78
N LEU A 51 5.06 -14.62 -1.70
CA LEU A 51 5.90 -15.71 -2.20
C LEU A 51 7.06 -16.08 -1.26
N LYS A 52 7.61 -15.10 -0.55
CA LYS A 52 8.84 -15.25 0.25
C LYS A 52 8.62 -15.12 1.76
N ARG A 53 7.39 -15.32 2.22
CA ARG A 53 7.01 -15.32 3.64
C ARG A 53 7.44 -14.03 4.36
N ASN A 54 7.00 -12.88 3.84
CA ASN A 54 7.25 -11.56 4.44
C ASN A 54 8.75 -11.18 4.54
N ILE A 55 9.52 -11.47 3.48
CA ILE A 55 10.97 -11.19 3.43
C ILE A 55 11.32 -9.70 3.56
N TRP A 56 10.43 -8.79 3.15
CA TRP A 56 10.73 -7.35 3.18
C TRP A 56 10.80 -6.80 4.60
N GLN A 57 10.07 -7.39 5.53
CA GLN A 57 10.15 -7.06 6.96
C GLN A 57 11.55 -7.44 7.48
N GLU A 58 12.02 -8.65 7.22
CA GLU A 58 13.37 -9.09 7.62
C GLU A 58 14.46 -8.19 7.03
N ARG A 59 14.34 -7.83 5.75
CA ARG A 59 15.28 -6.91 5.08
C ARG A 59 15.26 -5.53 5.72
N PHE A 60 14.07 -4.97 5.99
CA PHE A 60 13.94 -3.67 6.62
C PHE A 60 14.57 -3.65 8.02
N HIS A 61 14.32 -4.68 8.82
CA HIS A 61 14.89 -4.84 10.17
C HIS A 61 16.38 -5.27 10.20
N SER A 62 16.96 -5.59 9.04
CA SER A 62 18.39 -5.86 8.92
C SER A 62 19.24 -4.58 8.82
N ASP A 63 18.62 -3.44 8.50
CA ASP A 63 19.30 -2.14 8.45
C ASP A 63 19.70 -1.69 9.87
N PRO A 64 21.00 -1.38 10.13
CA PRO A 64 21.45 -0.94 11.44
C PRO A 64 20.73 0.31 11.99
N LEU A 65 20.35 1.26 11.13
CA LEU A 65 19.62 2.46 11.54
C LEU A 65 18.20 2.10 12.01
N VAL A 66 17.50 1.26 11.25
CA VAL A 66 16.18 0.75 11.64
C VAL A 66 16.28 -0.02 12.95
N ARG A 67 17.21 -0.96 13.04
CA ARG A 67 17.42 -1.77 14.25
C ARG A 67 17.73 -0.92 15.48
N SER A 68 18.50 0.15 15.32
CA SER A 68 18.83 1.07 16.44
C SER A 68 17.59 1.73 17.05
N ALA A 69 16.52 1.91 16.27
CA ALA A 69 15.28 2.55 16.68
C ALA A 69 14.19 1.55 17.12
N GLU A 70 14.38 0.24 16.95
CA GLU A 70 13.35 -0.78 17.24
C GLU A 70 12.86 -0.76 18.69
N LEU A 71 13.76 -0.50 19.65
CA LEU A 71 13.41 -0.47 21.08
C LEU A 71 12.40 0.64 21.41
N ILE A 72 12.39 1.74 20.66
CA ILE A 72 11.44 2.84 20.84
C ILE A 72 10.01 2.36 20.54
N LEU A 73 9.84 1.38 19.64
CA LEU A 73 8.53 0.80 19.34
C LEU A 73 7.94 0.00 20.51
N GLN A 74 8.77 -0.39 21.49
CA GLN A 74 8.35 -1.10 22.70
C GLN A 74 8.11 -0.17 23.89
N GLU A 75 8.31 1.14 23.72
CA GLU A 75 8.14 2.10 24.80
C GLU A 75 6.66 2.17 25.24
N ARG A 76 6.42 2.07 26.55
CA ARG A 76 5.07 2.23 27.09
C ARG A 76 4.70 3.71 27.04
N ILE A 77 3.49 4.01 26.56
CA ILE A 77 2.93 5.36 26.65
C ILE A 77 2.98 5.80 28.12
N PRO A 78 3.64 6.93 28.45
CA PRO A 78 3.75 7.41 29.81
C PRO A 78 2.36 7.62 30.41
N ARG A 79 2.03 6.87 31.47
CA ARG A 79 0.84 7.16 32.27
C ARG A 79 1.15 8.40 33.10
N ARG A 80 0.58 9.55 32.70
CA ARG A 80 0.64 10.77 33.51
C ARG A 80 -0.09 10.48 34.82
N LEU A 81 0.66 10.31 35.92
CA LEU A 81 0.08 10.34 37.25
C LEU A 81 -0.36 11.79 37.48
N VAL A 82 -1.65 12.04 37.36
CA VAL A 82 -2.26 13.25 37.90
C VAL A 82 -2.36 12.99 39.40
N VAL A 83 -1.43 13.56 40.16
CA VAL A 83 -1.53 13.68 41.62
C VAL A 83 -2.06 15.08 41.92
#